data_AF-A0AA91KMV5-F1
#
_entry.id   AF-A0AA91KMV5-F1
#
_cell.length_a   1.000
_cell.length_b   1.000
_cell.length_c   1.000
_cell.angle_alpha   90.00
_cell.angle_beta   90.00
_cell.angle_gamma   90.00
#
_symmetry.space_group_name_H-M   'P 1'
#
loop_
_entity.id
_entity.type
_entity.pdbx_description
1 polymer ?
#
loop_
_entity_poly.entity_id
_entity_poly.type
_entity_poly.pdbx_seq_one_letter_code
_entity_poly.pdbx_strand_id
1 'polypeptide(L)'
;MKIRTTIIAGILLLAASPALAQEDDINCANAMTQADMNICSHRDYEAADTELNTVYKQTVVAMRAKDKELGDISADYVGAEEALKKAQRAWIGYRDGQCELAGFEARGGSMEPMLVSGCLAQLTTTRTEELKALLEPTEN
;
A
#
# COMPACT_ATOMS: atom_id res chain seq x y z
N MET A 1 54.78 -37.35 28.39
CA MET A 1 54.39 -36.89 27.04
C MET A 1 52.89 -37.12 26.88
N LYS A 2 52.14 -36.08 26.49
CA LYS A 2 50.72 -35.85 26.84
C LYS A 2 49.72 -36.68 26.02
N ILE A 3 48.70 -37.20 26.71
CA ILE A 3 47.50 -37.86 26.16
C ILE A 3 46.60 -36.81 25.50
N ARG A 4 46.19 -37.04 24.25
CA ARG A 4 45.23 -36.18 23.53
C ARG A 4 43.84 -36.80 23.61
N THR A 5 43.00 -36.23 24.46
CA THR A 5 41.57 -36.56 24.54
C THR A 5 40.80 -35.60 23.63
N THR A 6 40.23 -36.12 22.55
CA THR A 6 39.39 -35.34 21.63
C THR A 6 37.94 -35.35 22.15
N ILE A 7 37.47 -34.23 22.69
CA ILE A 7 36.07 -34.04 23.09
C ILE A 7 35.33 -33.44 21.89
N ILE A 8 34.41 -34.19 21.29
CA ILE A 8 33.48 -33.70 20.27
C ILE A 8 32.27 -33.14 21.03
N ALA A 9 32.21 -31.82 21.18
CA ALA A 9 31.03 -31.13 21.72
C ALA A 9 30.05 -30.87 20.56
N GLY A 10 28.95 -31.63 20.53
CA GLY A 10 27.85 -31.43 19.58
C GLY A 10 27.05 -30.18 19.92
N ILE A 11 27.03 -29.21 19.00
CA ILE A 11 26.17 -28.02 19.08
C ILE A 11 24.80 -28.41 18.54
N LEU A 12 23.80 -28.47 19.43
CA LEU A 12 22.40 -28.67 19.09
C LEU A 12 21.84 -27.32 18.61
N LEU A 13 21.67 -27.13 17.28
CA LEU A 13 20.92 -25.99 16.75
C LEU A 13 19.43 -26.21 17.02
N LEU A 14 18.86 -25.44 17.95
CA LEU A 14 17.40 -25.28 18.04
C LEU A 14 16.93 -24.43 16.85
N ALA A 15 16.29 -25.08 15.88
CA ALA A 15 15.52 -24.40 14.85
C ALA A 15 14.27 -23.79 15.51
N ALA A 16 14.33 -22.49 15.81
CA ALA A 16 13.15 -21.71 16.16
C ALA A 16 12.36 -21.47 14.87
N SER A 17 11.37 -22.31 14.58
CA SER A 17 10.40 -22.03 13.51
C SER A 17 9.62 -20.77 13.88
N PRO A 18 9.49 -19.77 12.99
CA PRO A 18 8.58 -18.67 13.23
C PRO A 18 7.16 -19.26 13.28
N ALA A 19 6.47 -19.06 14.40
CA ALA A 19 5.05 -19.33 14.48
C ALA A 19 4.35 -18.34 13.53
N LEU A 20 3.98 -18.80 12.34
CA LEU A 20 3.04 -18.06 11.51
C LEU A 20 1.71 -18.08 12.25
N ALA A 21 1.31 -16.92 12.77
CA ALA A 21 -0.02 -16.72 13.31
C ALA A 21 -1.03 -17.07 12.21
N GLN A 22 -2.06 -17.82 12.59
CA GLN A 22 -3.05 -18.39 11.69
C GLN A 22 -4.02 -17.26 11.24
N GLU A 23 -3.63 -16.46 10.25
CA GLU A 23 -4.39 -15.28 9.77
C GLU A 23 -5.57 -15.62 8.83
N ASP A 24 -5.66 -16.86 8.34
CA ASP A 24 -6.60 -17.22 7.26
C ASP A 24 -8.07 -17.39 7.67
N ASP A 25 -8.42 -17.41 8.97
CA ASP A 25 -9.80 -17.69 9.46
C ASP A 25 -10.52 -16.47 10.08
N ILE A 26 -10.02 -15.24 9.86
CA ILE A 26 -10.62 -14.04 10.45
C ILE A 26 -11.87 -13.60 9.68
N ASN A 27 -13.02 -13.60 10.36
CA ASN A 27 -14.26 -13.04 9.85
C ASN A 27 -14.31 -11.52 10.02
N CYS A 28 -13.88 -10.78 9.01
CA CYS A 28 -13.87 -9.31 9.06
C CYS A 28 -15.25 -8.65 9.17
N ALA A 29 -16.33 -9.36 8.83
CA ALA A 29 -17.68 -8.85 9.04
C ALA A 29 -18.10 -8.83 10.53
N ASN A 30 -17.40 -9.58 11.39
CA ASN A 30 -17.69 -9.69 12.83
C ASN A 30 -16.39 -9.74 13.67
N ALA A 31 -15.37 -8.96 13.28
CA ALA A 31 -14.13 -8.87 14.04
C ALA A 31 -14.41 -8.26 15.43
N MET A 32 -14.08 -9.00 16.49
CA MET A 32 -14.38 -8.58 17.88
C MET A 32 -13.12 -8.16 18.65
N THR A 33 -11.96 -8.73 18.33
CA THR A 33 -10.70 -8.37 19.00
C THR A 33 -10.00 -7.23 18.26
N GLN A 34 -9.23 -6.41 18.98
CA GLN A 34 -8.42 -5.37 18.33
C GLN A 34 -7.42 -5.96 17.32
N ALA A 35 -6.91 -7.17 17.57
CA ALA A 35 -6.00 -7.83 16.64
C ALA A 35 -6.72 -8.16 15.32
N ASP A 36 -7.92 -8.74 15.38
CA ASP A 36 -8.72 -9.05 14.19
C ASP A 36 -9.10 -7.76 13.43
N MET A 37 -9.51 -6.71 14.15
CA MET A 37 -9.84 -5.42 13.54
C MET A 37 -8.63 -4.77 12.85
N ASN A 38 -7.44 -4.83 13.45
CA ASN A 38 -6.20 -4.38 12.82
C ASN A 38 -5.95 -5.14 11.51
N ILE A 39 -6.05 -6.47 11.52
CA ILE A 39 -5.84 -7.31 10.34
C ILE A 39 -6.86 -6.97 9.25
N CYS A 40 -8.14 -6.83 9.61
CA CYS A 40 -9.19 -6.50 8.65
C CYS A 40 -9.00 -5.11 8.03
N SER A 41 -8.69 -4.10 8.82
CA SER A 41 -8.42 -2.75 8.29
C SER A 41 -7.19 -2.72 7.37
N HIS A 42 -6.19 -3.57 7.63
CA HIS A 42 -5.03 -3.71 6.75
C HIS A 42 -5.41 -4.38 5.42
N ARG A 43 -6.21 -5.46 5.46
CA ARG A 43 -6.73 -6.12 4.25
C ARG A 43 -7.57 -5.16 3.39
N ASP A 44 -8.38 -4.31 4.01
CA ASP A 44 -9.15 -3.29 3.29
C ASP A 44 -8.23 -2.30 2.57
N TYR A 45 -7.13 -1.89 3.22
CA TYR A 45 -6.11 -1.06 2.58
C TYR A 45 -5.41 -1.79 1.41
N GLU A 46 -5.01 -3.06 1.59
CA GLU A 46 -4.38 -3.84 0.51
C GLU A 46 -5.30 -3.99 -0.71
N ALA A 47 -6.60 -4.18 -0.49
CA ALA A 47 -7.59 -4.23 -1.55
C ALA A 47 -7.69 -2.89 -2.28
N ALA A 48 -7.78 -1.79 -1.53
CA ALA A 48 -7.82 -0.44 -2.10
C ALA A 48 -6.53 -0.12 -2.90
N ASP A 49 -5.36 -0.49 -2.38
CA ASP A 49 -4.08 -0.24 -3.06
C ASP A 49 -3.93 -1.08 -4.34
N THR A 50 -4.43 -2.31 -4.33
CA THR A 50 -4.49 -3.16 -5.52
C THR A 50 -5.33 -2.51 -6.63
N GLU A 51 -6.49 -1.97 -6.27
CA GLU A 51 -7.35 -1.27 -7.22
C GLU A 51 -6.69 0.01 -7.73
N LEU A 52 -6.14 0.84 -6.83
CA LEU A 52 -5.42 2.06 -7.18
C LEU A 52 -4.31 1.78 -8.20
N ASN A 53 -3.47 0.78 -7.95
CA ASN A 53 -2.37 0.42 -8.85
C ASN A 53 -2.85 -0.06 -10.21
N THR A 54 -4.01 -0.71 -10.26
CA THR A 54 -4.65 -1.13 -11.52
C THR A 54 -5.09 0.09 -12.33
N VAL A 55 -5.83 1.01 -11.71
CA VAL A 55 -6.31 2.24 -12.36
C VAL A 55 -5.16 3.18 -12.72
N TYR A 56 -4.13 3.28 -11.87
CA TYR A 56 -2.94 4.08 -12.16
C TYR A 56 -2.23 3.62 -13.44
N LYS A 57 -2.10 2.30 -13.67
CA LYS A 57 -1.52 1.80 -14.93
C LYS A 57 -2.37 2.18 -16.14
N GLN A 58 -3.69 2.12 -16.02
CA GLN A 58 -4.61 2.53 -17.09
C GLN A 58 -4.49 4.03 -17.39
N THR A 59 -4.44 4.88 -16.36
CA THR A 59 -4.28 6.33 -16.52
C THR A 59 -2.92 6.71 -17.11
N VAL A 60 -1.83 6.03 -16.76
CA VAL A 60 -0.53 6.24 -17.43
C VAL A 60 -0.62 5.96 -18.93
N VAL A 61 -1.27 4.87 -19.33
CA VAL A 61 -1.48 4.55 -20.76
C VAL A 61 -2.31 5.64 -21.45
N ALA A 62 -3.39 6.10 -20.82
CA ALA A 62 -4.24 7.16 -21.36
C ALA A 62 -3.50 8.50 -21.50
N MET A 63 -2.70 8.89 -20.50
CA MET A 63 -1.90 10.12 -20.56
C MET A 63 -0.81 10.04 -21.62
N ARG A 64 -0.19 8.88 -21.82
CA ARG A 64 0.76 8.67 -22.92
C ARG A 64 0.09 8.78 -24.29
N ALA A 65 -1.15 8.27 -24.43
CA ALA A 65 -1.91 8.43 -25.66
C ALA A 65 -2.26 9.91 -25.92
N LYS A 66 -2.65 10.65 -24.88
CA LYS A 66 -2.88 12.09 -24.94
C LYS A 66 -1.62 12.87 -25.34
N ASP A 67 -0.47 12.51 -24.78
CA ASP A 67 0.82 13.11 -25.17
C ASP A 67 1.16 12.87 -26.64
N LYS A 68 0.85 11.68 -27.17
CA LYS A 68 1.04 11.39 -28.59
C LYS A 68 0.14 12.25 -29.49
N GLU A 69 -1.14 12.33 -29.16
CA GLU A 69 -2.12 13.13 -29.92
C GLU A 69 -1.75 14.63 -29.93
N LEU A 70 -1.42 15.18 -28.76
CA LEU A 70 -1.01 16.58 -28.64
C LEU A 70 0.35 16.85 -29.30
N GLY A 71 1.24 15.87 -29.30
CA GLY A 71 2.55 15.95 -29.95
C GLY A 71 2.45 16.10 -31.48
N ASP A 72 1.40 15.57 -32.12
CA ASP A 72 1.12 15.79 -33.54
C ASP A 72 0.75 17.26 -33.85
N ILE A 73 0.32 18.02 -32.83
CA ILE A 73 0.01 19.46 -32.92
C ILE A 73 1.25 20.31 -32.61
N SER A 74 1.87 20.10 -31.44
CA SER A 74 3.12 20.76 -31.03
C SER A 74 3.75 20.05 -29.83
N ALA A 75 5.08 20.06 -29.77
CA ALA A 75 5.84 19.58 -28.61
C ALA A 75 5.56 20.39 -27.33
N ASP A 76 5.05 21.61 -27.42
CA ASP A 76 4.74 22.43 -26.25
C ASP A 76 3.50 21.94 -25.46
N TYR A 77 2.69 21.06 -26.06
CA TYR A 77 1.46 20.54 -25.44
C TYR A 77 1.63 19.16 -24.78
N VAL A 78 2.81 18.54 -24.86
CA VAL A 78 3.08 17.21 -24.27
C VAL A 78 3.56 17.33 -22.82
N GLY A 79 3.35 16.29 -22.02
CA GLY A 79 3.82 16.19 -20.64
C GLY A 79 2.79 15.65 -19.65
N ALA A 80 1.65 15.16 -20.12
CA ALA A 80 0.58 14.62 -19.29
C ALA A 80 1.04 13.39 -18.49
N GLU A 81 1.81 12.46 -19.08
CA GLU A 81 2.33 11.28 -18.37
C GLU A 81 3.25 11.70 -17.21
N GLU A 82 4.16 12.63 -17.45
CA GLU A 82 5.10 13.11 -16.43
C GLU A 82 4.42 13.94 -15.33
N ALA A 83 3.41 14.74 -15.70
CA ALA A 83 2.57 15.46 -14.76
C ALA A 83 1.80 14.49 -13.84
N LEU A 84 1.19 13.43 -14.41
CA LEU A 84 0.51 12.38 -13.63
C LEU A 84 1.46 11.69 -12.65
N LYS A 85 2.65 11.27 -13.11
CA LYS A 85 3.66 10.63 -12.24
C LYS A 85 4.10 11.56 -11.11
N LYS A 86 4.28 12.85 -11.40
CA LYS A 86 4.64 13.86 -10.39
C LYS A 86 3.53 14.01 -9.36
N ALA A 87 2.28 14.11 -9.80
CA ALA A 87 1.12 14.21 -8.92
C ALA A 87 0.98 12.96 -8.03
N GLN A 88 1.13 11.76 -8.60
CA GLN A 88 1.03 10.51 -7.84
C GLN A 88 2.10 10.39 -6.75
N ARG A 89 3.35 10.77 -7.04
CA ARG A 89 4.42 10.79 -6.01
C ARG A 89 4.15 11.77 -4.89
N ALA A 90 3.66 12.97 -5.23
CA ALA A 90 3.30 13.96 -4.22
C ALA A 90 2.12 13.50 -3.36
N TRP A 91 1.13 12.85 -3.98
CA TRP A 91 0.00 12.26 -3.27
C TRP A 91 0.41 11.18 -2.27
N ILE A 92 1.38 10.31 -2.59
CA ILE A 92 1.91 9.33 -1.63
C ILE A 92 2.46 10.03 -0.38
N GLY A 93 3.25 11.09 -0.56
CA GLY A 93 3.78 11.86 0.57
C GLY A 93 2.69 12.51 1.42
N TYR A 94 1.63 13.04 0.78
CA TYR A 94 0.46 13.54 1.48
C TYR A 94 -0.25 12.42 2.25
N ARG A 95 -0.58 11.31 1.60
CA ARG A 95 -1.28 10.17 2.18
C ARG A 95 -0.56 9.66 3.42
N ASP A 96 0.73 9.38 3.29
CA ASP A 96 1.51 8.77 4.37
C ASP A 96 1.60 9.74 5.57
N GLY A 97 1.80 11.03 5.34
CA GLY A 97 1.79 12.04 6.41
C GLY A 97 0.42 12.24 7.07
N GLN A 98 -0.67 12.23 6.29
CA GLN A 98 -2.02 12.32 6.85
C GLN A 98 -2.39 11.07 7.66
N CYS A 99 -2.00 9.89 7.20
CA CYS A 99 -2.34 8.65 7.90
C CYS A 99 -1.45 8.39 9.11
N GLU A 100 -0.20 8.88 9.11
CA GLU A 100 0.57 9.00 10.35
C GLU A 100 -0.17 9.90 11.35
N LEU A 101 -0.61 11.09 10.93
CA LEU A 101 -1.37 12.01 11.79
C LEU A 101 -2.66 11.36 12.33
N ALA A 102 -3.41 10.62 11.51
CA ALA A 102 -4.62 9.93 11.95
C ALA A 102 -4.33 8.92 13.09
N GLY A 103 -3.20 8.24 13.04
CA GLY A 103 -2.77 7.31 14.10
C GLY A 103 -2.54 7.97 15.46
N PHE A 104 -2.28 9.29 15.50
CA PHE A 104 -2.03 9.99 16.77
C PHE A 104 -3.21 10.01 17.73
N GLU A 105 -4.44 9.78 17.24
CA GLU A 105 -5.62 9.64 18.10
C GLU A 105 -5.49 8.47 19.10
N ALA A 106 -4.74 7.42 18.74
CA ALA A 106 -4.51 6.25 19.58
C ALA A 106 -3.01 5.90 19.77
N ARG A 107 -2.12 6.89 19.65
CA ARG A 107 -0.66 6.68 19.62
C ARG A 107 -0.15 5.80 20.75
N GLY A 108 0.57 4.75 20.41
CA GLY A 108 1.14 3.76 21.32
C GLY A 108 0.13 2.72 21.84
N GLY A 109 -1.15 2.84 21.48
CA GLY A 109 -2.21 1.89 21.80
C GLY A 109 -2.43 0.85 20.70
N SER A 110 -3.17 -0.21 21.03
CA SER A 110 -3.47 -1.30 20.10
C SER A 110 -4.38 -0.91 18.93
N MET A 111 -5.03 0.26 18.99
CA MET A 111 -5.94 0.79 17.97
C MET A 111 -5.25 1.67 16.92
N GLU A 112 -4.04 2.17 17.21
CA GLU A 112 -3.28 3.00 16.26
C GLU A 112 -3.14 2.37 14.86
N PRO A 113 -2.68 1.12 14.68
CA PRO A 113 -2.55 0.53 13.35
C PRO A 113 -3.88 0.41 12.59
N MET A 114 -5.01 0.21 13.29
CA MET A 114 -6.34 0.23 12.68
C MET A 114 -6.68 1.60 12.10
N LEU A 115 -6.43 2.67 12.86
CA LEU A 115 -6.70 4.04 12.41
C LEU A 115 -5.83 4.42 11.22
N VAL A 116 -4.54 4.07 11.25
CA VAL A 116 -3.60 4.30 10.15
C VAL A 116 -4.09 3.55 8.89
N SER A 117 -4.41 2.26 9.02
CA SER A 117 -4.86 1.44 7.88
C SER A 117 -6.20 1.91 7.32
N GLY A 118 -7.15 2.32 8.17
CA GLY A 118 -8.41 2.90 7.75
C GLY A 118 -8.23 4.21 6.96
N CYS A 119 -7.34 5.10 7.41
CA CYS A 119 -6.99 6.30 6.67
C CYS A 119 -6.37 5.96 5.30
N LEU A 120 -5.43 5.00 5.29
CA LEU A 120 -4.76 4.58 4.06
C LEU A 120 -5.77 4.03 3.05
N ALA A 121 -6.71 3.19 3.48
CA ALA A 121 -7.78 2.67 2.64
C ALA A 121 -8.66 3.80 2.08
N GLN A 122 -9.13 4.72 2.93
CA GLN A 122 -9.99 5.82 2.51
C GLN A 122 -9.33 6.71 1.45
N LEU A 123 -8.13 7.23 1.73
CA LEU A 123 -7.43 8.13 0.80
C LEU A 123 -7.07 7.42 -0.51
N THR A 124 -6.75 6.14 -0.45
CA THR A 124 -6.45 5.30 -1.63
C THR A 124 -7.68 5.09 -2.51
N THR A 125 -8.85 4.85 -1.91
CA THR A 125 -10.13 4.78 -2.63
C THR A 125 -10.46 6.12 -3.29
N THR A 126 -10.38 7.23 -2.56
CA THR A 126 -10.63 8.57 -3.13
C THR A 126 -9.69 8.85 -4.30
N ARG A 127 -8.40 8.54 -4.17
CA ARG A 127 -7.44 8.73 -5.26
C ARG A 127 -7.76 7.87 -6.47
N THR A 128 -8.26 6.66 -6.25
CA THR A 128 -8.70 5.76 -7.32
C THR A 128 -9.84 6.38 -8.12
N GLU A 129 -10.81 7.01 -7.46
CA GLU A 129 -11.91 7.74 -8.11
C GLU A 129 -11.40 8.94 -8.92
N GLU A 130 -10.50 9.74 -8.36
CA GLU A 130 -9.86 10.86 -9.08
C GLU A 130 -9.16 10.38 -10.37
N LEU A 131 -8.47 9.23 -10.30
CA LEU A 131 -7.81 8.65 -11.47
C LEU A 131 -8.82 8.10 -12.49
N LYS A 132 -9.90 7.46 -12.04
CA LYS A 132 -10.98 6.99 -12.93
C LYS A 132 -11.61 8.15 -13.70
N ALA A 133 -11.83 9.30 -13.06
CA ALA A 133 -12.36 10.49 -13.71
C ALA A 133 -11.47 11.01 -14.85
N LEU A 134 -10.16 10.75 -14.83
CA LEU A 134 -9.25 11.11 -15.93
C LEU A 134 -9.40 10.19 -17.16
N LEU A 135 -10.08 9.05 -17.01
CA LEU A 135 -10.34 8.08 -18.07
C LEU A 135 -11.71 8.30 -18.74
N GLU A 136 -12.58 9.08 -18.12
CA GLU A 136 -13.90 9.37 -18.67
C GLU A 136 -13.78 10.30 -19.89
N PRO A 137 -14.57 10.07 -20.96
CA PRO A 137 -14.63 11.00 -22.07
C PRO A 137 -15.13 12.35 -21.56
N THR A 138 -14.45 13.44 -21.90
CA THR A 138 -15.00 14.78 -21.68
C THR A 138 -16.23 14.93 -22.57
N GLU A 139 -17.43 14.97 -21.98
CA GLU A 139 -18.63 15.36 -22.71
C GLU A 139 -18.45 16.82 -23.18
N ASN A 140 -18.29 16.99 -24.50
CA ASN A 140 -18.36 18.26 -25.20
C ASN A 140 -19.56 18.23 -26.15
#